data_AF-X8CLG1-F1
#
_entry.id   AF-X8CLG1-F1
#
_cell.length_a   1.000
_cell.length_b   1.000
_cell.length_c   1.000
_cell.angle_alpha   90.00
_cell.angle_beta   90.00
_cell.angle_gamma   90.00
#
_symmetry.space_group_name_H-M   'P 1'
#
loop_
_entity.id
_entity.type
_entity.pdbx_description
1 polymer ?
#
loop_
_entity_poly.entity_id
_entity_poly.type
_entity_poly.pdbx_seq_one_letter_code
_entity_poly.pdbx_strand_id
1 'polypeptide(L)' 'MQIASKTGTAEHGTDPRNTPPHAWYIAFAPAYLPKVAVAVLVEDGADRLSATGGALAAPIGRAVIEAALQGGP' A
#
# COMPACT_ATOMS: atom_id res chain seq x y z
N MET A 1 -4.56 -14.93 -7.20
CA MET A 1 -5.78 -14.28 -6.67
C MET A 1 -5.92 -12.89 -7.25
N GLN A 2 -7.15 -12.44 -7.53
CA GLN A 2 -7.38 -11.08 -8.01
C GLN A 2 -7.53 -10.13 -6.83
N ILE A 3 -6.74 -9.05 -6.83
CA ILE A 3 -6.72 -8.02 -5.77
C ILE A 3 -7.17 -6.71 -6.41
N ALA A 4 -8.20 -6.09 -5.82
CA ALA A 4 -8.56 -4.71 -6.15
C ALA A 4 -7.75 -3.78 -5.24
N SER A 5 -7.10 -2.77 -5.82
CA SER A 5 -6.23 -1.90 -5.04
C SER A 5 -6.02 -0.53 -5.65
N LYS A 6 -5.56 0.41 -4.82
CA LYS A 6 -5.09 1.72 -5.23
C LYS A 6 -3.77 2.02 -4.54
N THR A 7 -2.82 2.53 -5.31
CA THR A 7 -1.56 3.08 -4.81
C THR A 7 -1.64 4.60 -4.76
N GLY A 8 -0.84 5.19 -3.88
CA GLY A 8 -0.73 6.65 -3.76
C GLY A 8 0.57 7.09 -3.11
N THR A 9 0.86 8.38 -3.25
CA THR A 9 1.86 9.09 -2.48
C THR A 9 1.20 10.31 -1.85
N ALA A 10 1.64 10.71 -0.66
CA ALA A 10 1.11 11.90 0.03
C ALA A 10 2.26 12.80 0.50
N GLU A 11 2.34 14.01 -0.04
CA GLU A 11 3.21 15.05 0.49
C GLU A 11 2.71 15.49 1.89
N HIS A 12 3.63 15.87 2.78
CA HIS A 12 3.30 16.23 4.16
C HIS A 12 4.32 17.18 4.79
N GLY A 13 4.02 17.66 6.00
CA GLY A 13 4.88 18.57 6.76
C GLY A 13 4.86 20.03 6.27
N THR A 14 5.74 20.85 6.84
CA THR A 14 5.82 22.30 6.55
C THR A 14 6.60 22.62 5.27
N ASP A 15 7.42 21.68 4.78
CA ASP A 15 8.17 21.79 3.52
C ASP A 15 7.94 20.57 2.60
N PRO A 16 6.70 20.35 2.12
CA PRO A 16 6.28 19.14 1.44
C PRO A 16 7.04 18.80 0.15
N ARG A 17 7.72 19.79 -0.44
CA ARG A 17 8.49 19.58 -1.67
C ARG A 17 9.86 18.96 -1.40
N ASN A 18 10.41 19.19 -0.21
CA ASN A 18 11.71 18.69 0.23
C ASN A 18 11.59 17.54 1.24
N THR A 19 10.42 17.33 1.85
CA THR A 19 10.14 16.16 2.67
C THR A 19 9.79 14.94 1.79
N PRO A 20 10.38 13.75 2.04
CA PRO A 20 9.96 12.53 1.36
C PRO A 20 8.46 12.25 1.55
N PRO A 21 7.68 12.05 0.47
CA PRO A 21 6.26 11.76 0.62
C PRO A 21 6.03 10.40 1.32
N HIS A 22 4.87 10.24 1.94
CA HIS A 22 4.42 8.93 2.40
C HIS A 22 4.03 8.05 1.21
N ALA A 23 4.28 6.75 1.31
CA ALA A 23 3.87 5.76 0.31
C ALA A 23 2.64 4.98 0.80
N TRP A 24 1.58 4.96 -0.01
CA TRP A 24 0.30 4.35 0.34
C TRP A 24 -0.08 3.18 -0.57
N TYR A 25 -0.70 2.18 0.04
CA TYR A 25 -1.40 1.11 -0.64
C TYR A 25 -2.67 0.72 0.12
N ILE A 26 -3.81 0.77 -0.53
CA ILE A 26 -5.07 0.25 -0.02
C ILE A 26 -5.56 -0.86 -0.94
N ALA A 27 -6.04 -1.96 -0.38
CA ALA A 27 -6.46 -3.12 -1.17
C ALA A 27 -7.47 -4.01 -0.46
N PHE A 28 -8.20 -4.80 -1.23
CA PHE A 28 -9.02 -5.87 -0.73
C PHE A 28 -8.99 -7.09 -1.66
N ALA A 29 -9.24 -8.26 -1.10
CA ALA A 29 -9.15 -9.53 -1.81
C ALA A 29 -10.02 -10.65 -1.19
N PRO A 30 -10.49 -11.62 -2.00
CA PRO A 30 -10.58 -11.61 -3.47
C PRO A 30 -11.45 -10.45 -3.99
N ALA A 31 -11.13 -9.87 -5.15
CA ALA A 31 -11.77 -8.65 -5.64
C ALA A 31 -13.31 -8.76 -5.83
N TYR A 32 -13.83 -9.91 -6.28
CA TYR A 32 -15.27 -10.08 -6.50
C TYR A 32 -16.04 -10.61 -5.27
N LEU A 33 -15.36 -11.24 -4.32
CA LEU A 33 -15.94 -11.75 -3.07
C LEU A 33 -14.97 -11.48 -1.91
N PRO A 34 -14.84 -10.22 -1.46
CA PRO A 34 -13.78 -9.82 -0.53
C PRO A 34 -13.89 -10.52 0.82
N LYS A 35 -12.75 -10.93 1.36
CA LYS A 35 -12.61 -11.55 2.69
C LYS A 35 -11.66 -10.77 3.60
N VAL A 36 -10.72 -10.03 3.02
CA VAL A 36 -9.78 -9.17 3.74
C VAL A 36 -9.63 -7.83 3.03
N ALA A 37 -9.48 -6.76 3.80
CA ALA A 37 -9.07 -5.43 3.35
C ALA A 37 -7.86 -4.97 4.15
N VAL A 38 -6.93 -4.26 3.51
CA VAL A 38 -5.69 -3.76 4.10
C VAL A 38 -5.44 -2.30 3.71
N ALA A 39 -4.79 -1.57 4.61
CA ALA A 39 -4.19 -0.28 4.34
C ALA A 39 -2.74 -0.33 4.81
N VAL A 40 -1.83 0.09 3.95
CA VAL A 40 -0.40 0.19 4.22
C VAL A 40 0.03 1.64 4.01
N LEU A 41 0.60 2.20 5.06
CA LEU A 41 1.30 3.48 5.08
C LEU A 41 2.77 3.20 5.37
N VAL A 42 3.66 3.63 4.48
CA VAL A 42 5.08 3.73 4.76
C VAL A 42 5.41 5.22 4.87
N GLU A 43 5.62 5.66 6.12
CA GLU A 43 6.06 7.03 6.41
C GLU A 43 7.41 7.30 5.74
N ASP A 44 7.54 8.50 5.17
CA ASP A 44 8.71 8.97 4.41
C ASP A 44 9.26 7.98 3.38
N GLY A 45 8.42 7.03 2.93
CA GLY A 45 8.86 5.91 2.12
C GLY A 45 9.06 6.27 0.66
N ALA A 46 8.44 7.34 0.16
CA ALA A 46 8.53 7.69 -1.24
C ALA A 46 9.76 8.58 -1.53
N ASP A 47 10.45 8.27 -2.63
CA ASP A 47 11.49 9.10 -3.24
C ASP A 47 10.97 9.56 -4.60
N ARG A 48 11.26 10.82 -4.97
CA ARG A 48 10.81 11.46 -6.22
C ARG A 48 11.29 10.73 -7.49
N LEU A 49 12.33 9.90 -7.41
CA LEU A 49 12.93 9.20 -8.55
C LEU A 49 12.48 7.75 -8.72
N SER A 50 12.10 7.02 -7.66
CA SER A 50 11.88 5.57 -7.80
C SER A 50 10.90 4.92 -6.81
N ALA A 51 10.75 5.44 -5.59
CA ALA A 51 9.89 4.84 -4.59
C ALA A 51 8.50 5.50 -4.58
N THR A 52 7.49 4.81 -5.13
CA THR A 52 6.08 5.21 -5.04
C THR A 52 5.31 4.25 -4.13
N GLY A 53 4.04 4.57 -3.81
CA GLY A 53 3.12 3.64 -3.15
C GLY A 53 3.05 2.26 -3.80
N GLY A 54 3.25 2.18 -5.13
CA GLY A 54 3.29 0.91 -5.86
C GLY A 54 4.58 0.10 -5.67
N ALA A 55 5.71 0.77 -5.42
CA ALA A 55 7.00 0.11 -5.27
C ALA A 55 7.22 -0.42 -3.85
N LEU A 56 6.80 0.32 -2.81
CA LEU A 56 7.05 -0.04 -1.42
C LEU A 56 5.82 -0.55 -0.67
N ALA A 57 4.73 0.22 -0.67
CA ALA A 57 3.55 -0.12 0.12
C ALA A 57 2.76 -1.31 -0.47
N ALA A 58 2.75 -1.45 -1.81
CA ALA A 58 2.00 -2.53 -2.45
C ALA A 58 2.54 -3.95 -2.20
N PRO A 59 3.86 -4.22 -2.28
CA PRO A 59 4.39 -5.54 -1.89
C PRO A 59 4.06 -5.93 -0.45
N ILE A 60 4.15 -4.98 0.49
CA ILE A 60 3.78 -5.19 1.90
C ILE A 60 2.31 -5.60 2.01
N GLY A 61 1.40 -4.84 1.40
CA GLY A 61 -0.04 -5.15 1.46
C GLY A 61 -0.41 -6.47 0.81
N ARG A 62 0.29 -6.86 -0.27
CA ARG A 62 0.08 -8.18 -0.91
C ARG A 62 0.52 -9.33 0.00
N ALA A 63 1.66 -9.20 0.69
CA ALA A 63 2.11 -10.22 1.64
C ALA A 63 1.13 -10.38 2.82
N VAL A 64 0.58 -9.28 3.34
CA VAL A 64 -0.45 -9.32 4.39
C VAL A 64 -1.74 -10.00 3.89
N ILE A 65 -2.20 -9.66 2.68
CA ILE A 65 -3.37 -10.32 2.06
C ILE A 65 -3.13 -11.82 1.88
N GLU A 66 -1.95 -12.22 1.40
CA GLU A 66 -1.59 -13.61 1.22
C GLU A 66 -1.65 -14.37 2.55
N ALA A 67 -1.03 -13.85 3.59
CA ALA A 67 -1.06 -14.45 4.92
C ALA A 67 -2.50 -14.54 5.49
N ALA A 68 -3.30 -13.49 5.34
CA ALA A 68 -4.67 -13.45 5.84
C ALA A 68 -5.59 -14.49 5.17
N LEU A 69 -5.31 -14.83 3.90
CA LEU A 69 -6.11 -15.78 3.13
C LEU A 69 -5.59 -17.22 3.20
N GLN A 70 -4.34 -17.42 3.64
CA GLN A 70 -3.81 -18.74 4.01
C GLN A 70 -4.29 -19.18 5.41
N GLY A 71 -4.54 -18.23 6.32
CA GLY A 71 -4.93 -18.49 7.71
C GLY A 71 -6.44 -18.48 8.00
N GLY A 72 -7.30 -18.51 6.98
CA GLY A 72 -8.75 -18.58 7.19
C GLY A 72 -9.19 -19.95 7.71
N PRO A 73 -10.16 -20.04 8.66
CA PRO A 73 -10.74 -21.31 9.09
C PRO A 73 -11.49 -22.04 7.97
#